data_AF-A0A0B2RQF0-F1
#
_entry.id   AF-A0A0B2RQF0-F1
#
_cell.length_a   1.000
_cell.length_b   1.000
_cell.length_c   1.000
_cell.angle_alpha   90.00
_cell.angle_beta   90.00
_cell.angle_gamma   90.00
#
_symmetry.space_group_name_H-M   'P 1'
#
loop_
_entity.id
_entity.type
_entity.pdbx_description
1 polymer ?
#
loop_
_entity_poly.entity_id
_entity_poly.type
_entity_poly.pdbx_seq_one_letter_code
_entity_poly.pdbx_strand_id
1 'polypeptide(L)'
;MDGAKTDREVGGNKGVSNKQIRLKIFSPNVLDITLVDLPGITKVPVGDQPSDIEARIRTMIMSYIKTPTCLILVVTPANSDLANSDALQMAGITDPDGNRTIDVITKLDIMDRGTDARNLLLGKVIPLRLGYVGVVNRSQEILTQHIKAVLPGLRAHISTSLVAVVKEHASYGEITESKACVNTRMHLGCPYDLLDT
;
A
#
# COMPACT_ATOMS: atom_id res chain seq x y z
N MET A 1 1.91 9.62 0.16
CA MET A 1 2.04 10.80 -0.72
C MET A 1 1.95 10.45 -2.22
N ASP A 2 1.61 9.21 -2.62
CA ASP A 2 1.77 8.78 -4.02
C ASP A 2 0.55 8.89 -4.93
N GLY A 3 -0.68 8.88 -4.41
CA GLY A 3 -1.89 9.09 -5.24
C GLY A 3 -1.86 10.42 -6.00
N ALA A 4 -1.35 11.47 -5.35
CA ALA A 4 -1.26 12.81 -5.91
C ALA A 4 -0.27 12.95 -7.09
N LYS A 5 0.72 12.06 -7.24
CA LYS A 5 1.64 12.09 -8.40
C LYS A 5 1.02 11.40 -9.62
N THR A 6 0.32 10.29 -9.40
CA THR A 6 -0.40 9.58 -10.46
C THR A 6 -1.51 10.46 -11.04
N ASP A 7 -2.30 11.11 -10.17
CA ASP A 7 -3.40 12.01 -10.58
C ASP A 7 -2.90 13.23 -11.37
N ARG A 8 -1.68 13.70 -11.09
CA ARG A 8 -1.09 14.86 -11.74
C ARG A 8 -0.56 14.56 -13.15
N GLU A 9 -0.20 13.32 -13.43
CA GLU A 9 0.42 12.93 -14.70
C GLU A 9 -0.54 12.22 -15.65
N VAL A 10 -1.49 11.45 -15.12
CA VAL A 10 -2.49 10.72 -15.92
C VAL A 10 -3.81 11.51 -16.02
N GLY A 11 -3.91 12.63 -15.28
CA GLY A 11 -5.18 13.29 -14.98
C GLY A 11 -5.99 12.46 -13.99
N GLY A 12 -7.12 12.97 -13.49
CA GLY A 12 -8.06 12.20 -12.65
C GLY A 12 -8.71 11.00 -13.35
N ASN A 13 -8.20 10.61 -14.52
CA ASN A 13 -8.71 9.59 -15.40
C ASN A 13 -7.82 8.35 -15.33
N LYS A 14 -8.47 7.18 -15.30
CA LYS A 14 -7.91 5.85 -15.04
C LYS A 14 -6.98 5.31 -16.15
N GLY A 15 -6.21 6.17 -16.82
CA GLY A 15 -5.29 5.78 -17.88
C GLY A 15 -4.05 5.03 -17.37
N VAL A 16 -3.29 4.43 -18.28
CA VAL A 16 -1.96 3.84 -18.00
C VAL A 16 -0.90 4.66 -18.73
N SER A 17 0.15 5.06 -17.99
CA SER A 17 1.31 5.78 -18.50
C SER A 17 2.53 4.86 -18.61
N ASN A 18 3.35 5.03 -19.65
CA ASN A 18 4.60 4.30 -19.80
C ASN A 18 5.76 4.92 -18.98
N LYS A 19 5.50 6.03 -18.28
CA LYS A 19 6.50 6.71 -17.47
C LYS A 19 6.69 5.95 -16.15
N GLN A 20 7.90 5.46 -15.93
CA GLN A 20 8.26 4.73 -14.72
C GLN A 20 8.39 5.67 -13.51
N ILE A 21 7.81 5.26 -12.38
CA ILE A 21 8.12 5.83 -11.07
C ILE A 21 9.27 5.01 -10.49
N ARG A 22 10.40 5.66 -10.21
CA ARG A 22 11.59 5.02 -9.63
C ARG A 22 11.73 5.38 -8.16
N LEU A 23 11.71 4.37 -7.30
CA LEU A 23 11.99 4.48 -5.88
C LEU A 23 13.29 3.73 -5.57
N LYS A 24 14.24 4.39 -4.90
CA LYS A 24 15.45 3.76 -4.38
C LYS A 24 15.38 3.74 -2.87
N ILE A 25 15.49 2.55 -2.28
CA ILE A 25 15.48 2.33 -0.84
C ILE A 25 16.87 1.83 -0.45
N PHE A 26 17.47 2.44 0.56
CA PHE A 26 18.78 2.06 1.09
C PHE A 26 18.63 1.58 2.53
N SER A 27 19.16 0.40 2.83
CA SER A 27 19.19 -0.15 4.19
C SER A 27 20.32 -1.17 4.29
N PRO A 28 21.05 -1.25 5.42
CA PRO A 28 22.04 -2.30 5.62
C PRO A 28 21.41 -3.70 5.80
N ASN A 29 20.08 -3.77 5.93
CA ASN A 29 19.34 -5.00 6.21
C ASN A 29 18.55 -5.52 5.00
N VAL A 30 18.81 -5.02 3.80
CA VAL A 30 18.12 -5.46 2.57
C VAL A 30 19.13 -5.93 1.54
N LEU A 31 18.67 -6.82 0.66
CA LEU A 31 19.46 -7.27 -0.49
C LEU A 31 19.37 -6.26 -1.62
N ASP A 32 20.39 -6.25 -2.48
CA ASP A 32 20.39 -5.50 -3.73
C ASP A 32 19.45 -6.18 -4.73
N ILE A 33 18.18 -5.78 -4.72
CA ILE A 33 17.14 -6.31 -5.60
C ILE A 33 16.38 -5.17 -6.31
N THR A 34 15.92 -5.44 -7.53
CA THR A 34 15.01 -4.56 -8.25
C THR A 34 13.63 -5.21 -8.31
N LEU A 35 12.64 -4.54 -7.75
CA LEU A 35 11.24 -4.94 -7.85
C LEU A 35 10.54 -4.02 -8.85
N VAL A 36 9.79 -4.62 -9.76
CA VAL A 36 8.99 -3.90 -10.75
C VAL A 36 7.53 -4.27 -10.51
N ASP A 37 6.73 -3.28 -10.12
CA ASP A 37 5.27 -3.41 -10.06
C ASP A 37 4.67 -2.98 -11.41
N LEU A 38 3.78 -3.81 -11.94
CA LEU A 38 3.23 -3.65 -13.29
C LEU A 38 1.70 -3.54 -13.23
N PRO A 39 1.08 -2.77 -14.14
CA PRO A 39 -0.38 -2.67 -14.18
C PRO A 39 -1.05 -4.03 -14.36
N GLY A 40 -2.16 -4.25 -13.66
CA GLY A 40 -3.01 -5.43 -13.86
C GLY A 40 -3.64 -5.44 -15.26
N ILE A 41 -3.78 -6.62 -15.84
CA ILE A 41 -4.38 -6.80 -17.17
C ILE A 41 -5.88 -6.51 -17.10
N THR A 42 -6.37 -5.62 -17.97
CA THR A 42 -7.80 -5.28 -18.10
C THR A 42 -8.28 -5.54 -19.53
N LYS A 43 -9.27 -6.43 -19.70
CA LYS A 43 -9.84 -6.77 -21.03
C LYS A 43 -10.85 -5.76 -21.55
N VAL A 44 -11.45 -4.99 -20.64
CA VAL A 44 -12.49 -4.00 -20.97
C VAL A 44 -11.99 -2.63 -20.52
N PRO A 45 -11.93 -1.64 -21.43
CA PRO A 45 -11.59 -0.28 -21.05
C PRO A 45 -12.66 0.27 -20.10
N VAL A 46 -12.23 0.91 -19.02
CA VAL A 46 -13.13 1.55 -18.04
C VAL A 46 -12.96 3.06 -18.03
N GLY A 47 -14.06 3.79 -18.06
CA GLY A 47 -14.04 5.26 -18.14
C GLY A 47 -13.36 5.73 -19.42
N ASP A 48 -12.42 6.67 -19.31
CA ASP A 48 -11.74 7.30 -20.45
C ASP A 48 -10.48 6.52 -20.90
N GLN A 49 -10.41 5.22 -20.64
CA GLN A 49 -9.31 4.39 -21.13
C GLN A 49 -9.42 4.20 -22.66
N PRO A 50 -8.29 4.23 -23.39
CA PRO A 50 -8.30 4.00 -24.82
C PRO A 50 -8.64 2.52 -25.12
N SER A 51 -9.20 2.26 -26.31
CA SER A 51 -9.59 0.90 -26.72
C SER A 51 -8.40 -0.07 -26.84
N ASP A 52 -7.17 0.44 -26.94
CA ASP A 52 -5.93 -0.33 -27.04
C ASP A 52 -5.25 -0.58 -25.69
N ILE A 53 -5.91 -0.25 -24.56
CA ILE A 53 -5.31 -0.31 -23.22
C ILE A 53 -4.74 -1.68 -22.87
N GLU A 54 -5.45 -2.76 -23.24
CA GLU A 54 -4.99 -4.12 -23.02
C GLU A 54 -3.65 -4.36 -23.73
N ALA A 55 -3.55 -4.04 -25.02
CA ALA A 55 -2.36 -4.24 -25.82
C ALA A 55 -1.17 -3.43 -25.26
N ARG A 56 -1.41 -2.22 -24.78
CA ARG A 56 -0.39 -1.37 -24.13
C ARG A 56 0.14 -2.01 -22.85
N ILE A 57 -0.74 -2.49 -21.98
CA ILE A 57 -0.36 -3.18 -20.72
C ILE A 57 0.42 -4.45 -21.03
N ARG A 58 -0.05 -5.29 -21.97
CA ARG A 58 0.65 -6.52 -22.37
C ARG A 58 2.05 -6.25 -22.92
N THR A 59 2.18 -5.22 -23.76
CA THR A 59 3.48 -4.79 -24.30
C THR A 59 4.43 -4.35 -23.19
N MET A 60 3.92 -3.59 -22.21
CA MET A 60 4.69 -3.16 -21.05
C MET A 60 5.16 -4.36 -20.24
N ILE A 61 4.29 -5.29 -19.88
CA ILE A 61 4.66 -6.47 -19.09
C ILE A 61 5.70 -7.31 -19.82
N MET A 62 5.47 -7.59 -21.12
CA MET A 62 6.40 -8.34 -21.98
C MET A 62 7.79 -7.71 -22.04
N SER A 63 7.90 -6.37 -21.97
CA SER A 63 9.20 -5.70 -21.98
C SER A 63 10.08 -6.05 -20.77
N TYR A 64 9.48 -6.42 -19.63
CA TYR A 64 10.21 -6.84 -18.43
C TYR A 64 10.42 -8.35 -18.40
N ILE A 65 9.35 -9.14 -18.56
CA ILE A 65 9.38 -10.59 -18.32
C ILE A 65 10.17 -11.38 -19.39
N LYS A 66 10.48 -10.77 -20.54
CA LYS A 66 11.38 -11.34 -21.56
C LYS A 66 12.84 -11.41 -21.10
N THR A 67 13.22 -10.65 -20.08
CA THR A 67 14.60 -10.66 -19.56
C THR A 67 14.88 -12.01 -18.88
N PRO A 68 15.91 -12.78 -19.29
CA PRO A 68 16.13 -14.13 -18.76
C PRO A 68 16.40 -14.18 -17.25
N THR A 69 16.98 -13.14 -16.68
CA THR A 69 17.27 -13.02 -15.24
C THR A 69 16.07 -12.54 -14.41
N CYS A 70 14.96 -12.18 -15.06
CA CYS A 70 13.76 -11.73 -14.39
C CYS A 70 12.98 -12.94 -13.84
N LEU A 71 12.87 -12.99 -12.51
CA LEU A 71 11.93 -13.87 -11.81
C LEU A 71 10.51 -13.32 -12.02
N ILE A 72 9.63 -14.15 -12.56
CA ILE A 72 8.23 -13.82 -12.84
C ILE A 72 7.40 -14.25 -11.63
N LEU A 73 6.83 -13.28 -10.92
CA LEU A 73 5.85 -13.53 -9.87
C LEU A 73 4.45 -13.31 -10.44
N VAL A 74 3.76 -14.40 -10.72
CA VAL A 74 2.35 -14.36 -11.14
C VAL A 74 1.49 -14.31 -9.90
N VAL A 75 0.45 -13.50 -9.89
CA VAL A 75 -0.52 -13.43 -8.80
C VAL A 75 -1.89 -13.82 -9.34
N THR A 76 -2.38 -14.98 -8.93
CA THR A 76 -3.67 -15.53 -9.35
C THR A 76 -4.61 -15.65 -8.14
N PRO A 77 -5.86 -15.16 -8.22
CA PRO A 77 -6.83 -15.39 -7.15
C PRO A 77 -7.37 -16.82 -7.20
N ALA A 78 -7.53 -17.46 -6.03
CA ALA A 78 -7.93 -18.85 -5.89
C ALA A 78 -9.37 -19.15 -6.37
N ASN A 79 -10.20 -18.12 -6.50
CA ASN A 79 -11.58 -18.22 -6.97
C ASN A 79 -11.70 -18.09 -8.51
N SER A 80 -10.58 -17.99 -9.23
CA SER A 80 -10.55 -17.88 -10.69
C SER A 80 -9.89 -19.11 -11.30
N ASP A 81 -10.31 -19.47 -12.52
CA ASP A 81 -9.72 -20.57 -13.26
C ASP A 81 -8.30 -20.24 -13.74
N LEU A 82 -7.34 -21.07 -13.33
CA LEU A 82 -5.92 -20.93 -13.64
C LEU A 82 -5.65 -20.96 -15.14
N ALA A 83 -6.37 -21.80 -15.88
CA ALA A 83 -6.19 -21.95 -17.33
C ALA A 83 -6.53 -20.66 -18.10
N ASN A 84 -7.38 -19.82 -17.51
CA ASN A 84 -7.82 -18.56 -18.07
C ASN A 84 -7.01 -17.34 -17.56
N SER A 85 -5.97 -17.57 -16.75
CA SER A 85 -5.10 -16.51 -16.25
C SER A 85 -4.23 -15.92 -17.37
N ASP A 86 -4.51 -14.69 -17.78
CA ASP A 86 -3.73 -13.99 -18.80
C ASP A 86 -2.25 -13.84 -18.38
N ALA A 87 -2.01 -13.67 -17.08
CA ALA A 87 -0.66 -13.53 -16.54
C ALA A 87 0.15 -14.83 -16.69
N LEU A 88 -0.45 -15.99 -16.41
CA LEU A 88 0.21 -17.29 -16.65
C LEU A 88 0.45 -17.57 -18.12
N GLN A 89 -0.52 -17.23 -18.99
CA GLN A 89 -0.33 -17.41 -20.42
C GLN A 89 0.86 -16.58 -20.94
N MET A 90 0.99 -15.33 -20.49
CA MET A 90 2.15 -14.51 -20.86
C MET A 90 3.46 -15.04 -20.27
N ALA A 91 3.45 -15.50 -19.02
CA ALA A 91 4.61 -16.13 -18.40
C ALA A 91 5.03 -17.36 -19.22
N GLY A 92 4.11 -18.26 -19.56
CA GLY A 92 4.37 -19.46 -20.35
C GLY A 92 4.88 -19.20 -21.78
N ILE A 93 4.56 -18.06 -22.39
CA ILE A 93 5.17 -17.64 -23.67
C ILE A 93 6.67 -17.34 -23.50
N THR A 94 7.07 -16.77 -22.36
CA THR A 94 8.46 -16.32 -22.12
C THR A 94 9.29 -17.29 -21.27
N ASP A 95 8.64 -18.19 -20.55
CA ASP A 95 9.22 -19.22 -19.69
C ASP A 95 8.38 -20.52 -19.79
N PRO A 96 8.42 -21.23 -20.94
CA PRO A 96 7.59 -22.42 -21.18
C PRO A 96 7.86 -23.56 -20.19
N ASP A 97 9.09 -23.64 -19.67
CA ASP A 97 9.51 -24.65 -18.70
C ASP A 97 9.22 -24.26 -17.24
N GLY A 98 8.75 -23.04 -17.00
CA GLY A 98 8.48 -22.53 -15.65
C GLY A 98 9.71 -22.45 -14.76
N ASN A 99 10.91 -22.27 -15.33
CA ASN A 99 12.19 -22.26 -14.59
C ASN A 99 12.34 -21.03 -13.68
N ARG A 100 11.65 -19.94 -14.02
CA ARG A 100 11.77 -18.64 -13.38
C ARG A 100 10.41 -18.02 -13.08
N THR A 101 9.37 -18.85 -13.02
CA THR A 101 7.99 -18.42 -12.74
C THR A 101 7.51 -19.05 -11.43
N ILE A 102 7.05 -18.22 -10.52
CA ILE A 102 6.34 -18.61 -9.29
C ILE A 102 4.92 -18.06 -9.40
N ASP A 103 3.92 -18.89 -9.10
CA ASP A 103 2.54 -18.44 -9.03
C ASP A 103 2.06 -18.33 -7.58
N VAL A 104 1.56 -17.16 -7.24
CA VAL A 104 1.09 -16.77 -5.92
C VAL A 104 -0.42 -16.79 -5.92
N ILE A 105 -0.96 -17.69 -5.11
CA ILE A 105 -2.38 -17.98 -5.05
C ILE A 105 -2.98 -17.20 -3.90
N THR A 106 -3.72 -16.15 -4.24
CA THR A 106 -4.33 -15.22 -3.28
C THR A 106 -5.80 -15.54 -3.06
N LYS A 107 -6.45 -14.87 -2.10
CA LYS A 107 -7.90 -15.02 -1.83
C LYS A 107 -8.32 -16.45 -1.45
N LEU A 108 -7.40 -17.25 -0.92
CA LEU A 108 -7.69 -18.60 -0.41
C LEU A 108 -8.70 -18.58 0.75
N ASP A 109 -8.79 -17.45 1.46
CA ASP A 109 -9.71 -17.21 2.57
C ASP A 109 -11.19 -17.11 2.15
N ILE A 110 -11.47 -16.80 0.89
CA ILE A 110 -12.84 -16.62 0.35
C ILE A 110 -13.19 -17.65 -0.73
N MET A 111 -12.55 -18.81 -0.71
CA MET A 111 -12.93 -19.91 -1.60
C MET A 111 -14.31 -20.46 -1.26
N ASP A 112 -15.03 -20.90 -2.29
CA ASP A 112 -16.36 -21.46 -2.13
C ASP A 112 -16.30 -22.75 -1.30
N ARG A 113 -17.25 -22.89 -0.37
CA ARG A 113 -17.33 -24.09 0.47
C ARG A 113 -17.51 -25.32 -0.42
N GLY A 114 -16.68 -26.34 -0.17
CA GLY A 114 -16.66 -27.57 -0.97
C GLY A 114 -15.66 -27.55 -2.13
N THR A 115 -14.93 -26.44 -2.33
CA THR A 115 -13.78 -26.38 -3.25
C THR A 115 -12.46 -26.40 -2.46
N ASP A 116 -11.38 -26.87 -3.10
CA ASP A 116 -10.04 -26.81 -2.56
C ASP A 116 -9.01 -26.40 -3.62
N ALA A 117 -7.94 -25.74 -3.18
CA ALA A 117 -6.83 -25.34 -4.04
C ALA A 117 -5.68 -26.37 -4.02
N ARG A 118 -5.89 -27.60 -3.52
CA ARG A 118 -4.79 -28.56 -3.29
C ARG A 118 -4.11 -28.94 -4.59
N ASN A 119 -4.87 -29.31 -5.61
CA ASN A 119 -4.29 -29.71 -6.90
C ASN A 119 -3.57 -28.54 -7.58
N LEU A 120 -4.06 -27.32 -7.38
CA LEU A 120 -3.46 -26.10 -7.88
C LEU A 120 -2.14 -25.80 -7.17
N LEU A 121 -2.11 -25.83 -5.83
CA LEU A 121 -0.89 -25.61 -5.03
C LEU A 121 0.16 -26.71 -5.23
N LEU A 122 -0.27 -27.92 -5.59
CA LEU A 122 0.62 -29.03 -5.94
C LEU A 122 1.11 -28.97 -7.40
N GLY A 123 0.73 -27.95 -8.18
CA GLY A 123 1.14 -27.79 -9.57
C GLY A 123 0.64 -28.89 -10.50
N LYS A 124 -0.48 -29.55 -10.16
CA LYS A 124 -1.05 -30.63 -11.00
C LYS A 124 -1.86 -30.11 -12.19
N VAL A 125 -2.23 -28.83 -12.17
CA VAL A 125 -3.02 -28.19 -13.25
C VAL A 125 -2.08 -27.60 -14.30
N ILE A 126 -1.17 -26.73 -13.87
CA ILE A 126 -0.08 -26.19 -14.69
C ILE A 126 1.22 -26.47 -13.92
N PRO A 127 2.18 -27.20 -14.49
CA PRO A 127 3.43 -27.49 -13.80
C PRO A 127 4.38 -26.29 -13.88
N LEU A 128 4.78 -25.75 -12.72
CA LEU A 128 5.84 -24.73 -12.58
C LEU A 128 6.99 -25.32 -11.77
N ARG A 129 8.24 -25.15 -12.22
CA ARG A 129 9.41 -25.72 -11.52
C ARG A 129 9.67 -25.08 -10.17
N LEU A 130 9.39 -23.79 -10.04
CA LEU A 130 9.49 -23.09 -8.75
C LEU A 130 8.21 -23.25 -7.89
N GLY A 131 7.18 -23.89 -8.43
CA GLY A 131 5.97 -24.24 -7.72
C GLY A 131 5.02 -23.06 -7.45
N TYR A 132 4.21 -23.24 -6.41
CA TYR A 132 3.09 -22.37 -6.06
C TYR A 132 3.18 -21.93 -4.60
N VAL A 133 2.79 -20.70 -4.32
CA VAL A 133 2.74 -20.15 -2.96
C VAL A 133 1.32 -19.70 -2.64
N GLY A 134 0.68 -20.35 -1.67
CA GLY A 134 -0.64 -19.95 -1.18
C GLY A 134 -0.55 -18.83 -0.14
N VAL A 135 -1.30 -17.75 -0.35
CA VAL A 135 -1.44 -16.62 0.58
C VAL A 135 -2.87 -16.59 1.12
N VAL A 136 -2.98 -16.78 2.43
CA VAL A 136 -4.24 -16.60 3.17
C VAL A 136 -4.15 -15.26 3.88
N ASN A 137 -5.00 -14.31 3.48
CA ASN A 137 -5.07 -13.03 4.17
C ASN A 137 -5.77 -13.21 5.53
N ARG A 138 -5.34 -12.40 6.51
CA ARG A 138 -6.09 -12.30 7.77
C ARG A 138 -7.45 -11.69 7.45
N SER A 139 -8.53 -12.39 7.81
CA SER A 139 -9.88 -11.91 7.56
C SER A 139 -10.12 -10.55 8.22
N GLN A 140 -10.97 -9.72 7.62
CA GLN A 140 -11.42 -8.49 8.26
C GLN A 140 -12.08 -8.76 9.62
N GLU A 141 -12.64 -9.96 9.83
CA GLU A 141 -13.17 -10.38 11.12
C GLU A 141 -12.08 -10.47 12.19
N ILE A 142 -10.92 -11.07 11.91
CA ILE A 142 -9.81 -11.14 12.89
C ILE A 142 -9.31 -9.73 13.22
N LEU A 143 -9.18 -8.87 12.20
CA LEU A 143 -8.79 -7.47 12.42
C LEU A 143 -9.84 -6.71 13.24
N THR A 144 -11.13 -6.90 12.92
CA THR A 144 -12.25 -6.27 13.63
C THR A 144 -12.37 -6.77 15.06
N GLN A 145 -12.21 -8.08 15.29
CA GLN A 145 -12.18 -8.69 16.62
C GLN A 145 -11.00 -8.17 17.43
N HIS A 146 -9.82 -8.06 16.83
CA HIS A 146 -8.64 -7.48 17.48
C HIS A 146 -8.87 -6.02 17.89
N ILE A 147 -9.44 -5.20 16.98
CA ILE A 147 -9.82 -3.81 17.28
C ILE A 147 -10.85 -3.78 18.43
N LYS A 148 -11.90 -4.61 18.37
CA LYS A 148 -12.92 -4.70 19.43
C LYS A 148 -12.34 -5.15 20.78
N ALA A 149 -11.31 -5.99 20.78
CA ALA A 149 -10.65 -6.45 22.00
C ALA A 149 -9.74 -5.38 22.62
N VAL A 150 -9.05 -4.57 21.81
CA VAL A 150 -8.08 -3.57 22.27
C VAL A 150 -8.74 -2.24 22.65
N LEU A 151 -9.81 -1.84 21.94
CA LEU A 151 -10.49 -0.55 22.16
C LEU A 151 -10.95 -0.28 23.60
N PRO A 152 -11.53 -1.25 24.35
CA PRO A 152 -11.92 -1.03 25.74
C PRO A 152 -10.74 -0.67 26.65
N GLY A 153 -9.60 -1.35 26.49
CA GLY A 153 -8.38 -1.10 27.26
C GLY A 153 -7.80 0.29 26.97
N LEU A 154 -7.73 0.66 25.69
CA LEU A 154 -7.27 1.99 25.28
C LEU A 154 -8.20 3.11 25.80
N ARG A 155 -9.52 2.90 25.72
CA ARG A 155 -10.52 3.84 26.27
C ARG A 155 -10.35 4.03 27.77
N ALA A 156 -10.16 2.94 28.51
CA ALA A 156 -9.96 3.00 29.95
C ALA A 156 -8.69 3.80 30.29
N HIS A 157 -7.58 3.53 29.60
CA HIS A 157 -6.31 4.20 29.84
C HIS A 157 -6.40 5.71 29.57
N ILE A 158 -6.97 6.12 28.43
CA ILE A 158 -7.17 7.54 28.10
C ILE A 158 -8.10 8.20 29.13
N SER A 159 -9.17 7.52 29.54
CA SER A 159 -10.11 8.07 30.53
C SER A 159 -9.44 8.30 31.88
N THR A 160 -8.62 7.34 32.34
CA THR A 160 -7.86 7.45 33.59
C THR A 160 -6.86 8.61 33.51
N SER A 161 -6.10 8.70 32.42
CA SER A 161 -5.14 9.79 32.23
C SER A 161 -5.83 11.16 32.18
N LEU A 162 -6.99 11.27 31.53
CA LEU A 162 -7.76 12.52 31.50
C LEU A 162 -8.25 12.92 32.90
N VAL A 163 -8.76 11.99 33.70
CA VAL A 163 -9.20 12.27 35.07
C VAL A 163 -8.01 12.74 35.94
N ALA A 164 -6.83 12.16 35.75
CA ALA A 164 -5.63 12.61 36.46
C ALA A 164 -5.27 14.07 36.11
N VAL A 165 -5.23 14.40 34.82
CA VAL A 165 -4.95 15.76 34.34
C VAL A 165 -6.02 16.77 34.81
N VAL A 166 -7.29 16.39 34.80
CA VAL A 166 -8.38 17.26 35.28
C VAL A 166 -8.26 17.54 36.78
N LYS A 167 -7.84 16.55 37.58
CA LYS A 167 -7.58 16.76 39.01
C LYS A 167 -6.39 17.68 39.25
N GLU A 168 -5.32 17.52 38.48
CA GLU A 168 -4.18 18.43 38.52
C GLU A 168 -4.60 19.85 38.13
N HIS A 169 -5.34 20.02 37.04
CA HIS A 169 -5.83 21.34 36.62
C HIS A 169 -6.78 21.99 37.65
N ALA A 170 -7.65 21.20 38.32
CA ALA A 170 -8.50 21.70 39.39
C ALA A 170 -7.69 22.17 40.62
N SER A 171 -6.50 21.61 40.83
CA SER A 171 -5.55 22.06 41.87
C SER A 171 -4.88 23.40 41.53
N TYR A 172 -4.85 23.83 40.25
CA TYR A 172 -4.19 25.07 39.85
C TYR A 172 -5.07 26.33 40.04
N GLY A 173 -6.38 26.17 40.35
CA GLY A 173 -7.31 27.29 40.56
C GLY A 173 -7.64 28.09 39.30
N GLU A 174 -8.68 28.93 39.34
CA GLU A 174 -8.95 29.89 38.25
C GLU A 174 -7.88 30.98 38.25
N ILE A 175 -7.31 31.28 37.08
CA ILE A 175 -6.46 32.44 36.88
C ILE A 175 -7.38 33.68 37.00
N THR A 176 -7.45 34.28 38.18
CA THR A 176 -8.10 35.58 38.35
C THR A 176 -7.26 36.61 37.59
N GLU A 177 -7.83 37.19 36.53
CA GLU A 177 -7.25 38.36 35.87
C GLU A 177 -6.96 39.44 36.92
N SER A 178 -5.68 39.73 37.14
CA SER A 178 -5.26 40.80 38.03
C SER A 178 -5.59 42.14 37.39
N LYS A 179 -6.67 42.78 37.84
CA LYS A 179 -6.89 44.23 37.65
C LYS A 179 -5.86 44.99 38.49
N ALA A 180 -4.65 45.15 37.96
CA ALA A 180 -3.65 46.06 38.52
C ALA A 180 -2.72 46.59 37.41
N CYS A 181 -3.16 47.66 36.74
CA CYS A 181 -2.36 48.87 36.51
C CYS A 181 -3.18 49.87 35.68
N VAL A 182 -4.01 50.66 36.37
CA VAL A 182 -4.36 52.01 35.92
C VAL A 182 -3.27 52.94 36.46
N ASN A 183 -2.75 53.81 35.59
CA ASN A 183 -1.78 54.87 35.88
C ASN A 183 -0.32 54.46 36.17
N THR A 184 0.51 54.43 35.13
CA THR A 184 1.74 55.25 35.13
C THR A 184 2.23 55.61 33.72
N ARG A 185 1.97 56.87 33.36
CA ARG A 185 2.77 57.81 32.56
C ARG A 185 3.74 57.23 31.51
N MET A 186 3.36 57.45 30.25
CA MET A 186 4.26 57.44 29.08
C MET A 186 5.48 58.34 29.32
N HIS A 187 6.68 57.76 29.20
CA HIS A 187 7.90 58.50 28.88
C HIS A 187 8.61 57.80 27.72
N LEU A 188 8.59 58.49 26.58
CA LEU A 188 9.41 58.23 25.41
C LEU A 188 10.87 58.57 25.74
N GLY A 189 11.80 57.69 25.39
CA GLY A 189 13.23 57.93 25.49
C GLY A 189 14.09 56.73 25.08
N CYS A 190 14.39 56.63 23.78
CA CYS A 190 15.55 55.92 23.22
C CYS A 190 16.86 56.33 23.94
N PRO A 191 17.95 55.53 23.96
CA PRO A 191 18.61 55.08 22.72
C PRO A 191 19.37 53.74 22.78
N TYR A 192 19.43 52.98 21.68
CA TYR A 192 20.66 52.30 21.24
C TYR A 192 20.56 52.00 19.73
N ASP A 193 21.23 52.83 18.96
CA ASP A 193 21.78 52.49 17.65
C ASP A 193 22.94 51.50 17.84
N LEU A 194 22.99 50.41 17.06
CA LEU A 194 24.12 50.12 16.15
C LEU A 194 23.83 48.90 15.24
N LEU A 195 23.67 49.20 13.94
CA LEU A 195 24.27 48.60 12.73
C LEU A 195 24.61 47.09 12.72
N ASP A 196 24.01 46.36 11.77
CA ASP A 196 24.74 45.81 10.60
C ASP A 196 23.80 45.18 9.56
N THR A 197 23.63 45.85 8.41
CA THR A 197 23.77 45.38 7.00
C THR A 197 23.07 46.31 6.01
#